data_AF-A0A6C0JS72-F1
#
_entry.id   AF-A0A6C0JS72-F1
#
_cell.length_a   1.000
_cell.length_b   1.000
_cell.length_c   1.000
_cell.angle_alpha   90.00
_cell.angle_beta   90.00
_cell.angle_gamma   90.00
#
_symmetry.space_group_name_H-M   'P 1'
#
loop_
_entity.id
_entity.type
_entity.pdbx_description
1 polymer ?
#
loop_
_entity_poly.entity_id
_entity_poly.type
_entity_poly.pdbx_seq_one_letter_code
_entity_poly.pdbx_strand_id
1 'polypeptide(L)'
;MITPEQAHHGINLGFHIWILFTFLTIFFFTFIAQKERDSVTKELNNAINKNVPAVMDNIDKMNKRLGNKLDWGQVNDMANKIEEKYGNKPDPSIDAHNKRLIKIAVIICGGLLLILIGAIVYFTVYKKMDIGLGTILLQNFVIAVLIGIIEAVFFLNVALKYSPVTTSDMMNQIIDRTEYHINEQLEQ
;
A
#
# COMPACT_ATOMS: atom_id res chain seq x y z
N MET A 1 26.98 -15.97 -32.58
CA MET A 1 27.82 -14.77 -32.31
C MET A 1 26.85 -13.66 -31.94
N ILE A 2 27.02 -13.01 -30.78
CA ILE A 2 26.18 -11.86 -30.41
C ILE A 2 26.76 -10.63 -31.12
N THR A 3 25.95 -9.88 -31.86
CA THR A 3 26.38 -8.65 -32.51
C THR A 3 26.37 -7.46 -31.53
N PRO A 4 27.16 -6.41 -31.78
CA PRO A 4 27.12 -5.19 -30.97
C PRO A 4 25.71 -4.57 -30.86
N GLU A 5 24.93 -4.63 -31.94
CA GLU A 5 23.53 -4.17 -31.97
C GLU A 5 22.64 -4.98 -31.02
N GLN A 6 22.79 -6.30 -31.00
CA GLN A 6 22.05 -7.18 -30.08
C GLN A 6 22.40 -6.90 -28.61
N ALA A 7 23.67 -6.62 -28.32
CA ALA A 7 24.11 -6.25 -26.96
C ALA A 7 23.56 -4.87 -26.55
N HIS A 8 23.59 -3.88 -27.46
CA HIS A 8 23.00 -2.56 -27.24
C HIS A 8 21.50 -2.67 -26.95
N HIS A 9 20.74 -3.41 -27.75
CA HIS A 9 19.31 -3.61 -27.52
C HIS A 9 19.01 -4.32 -26.21
N GLY A 10 19.78 -5.37 -25.86
CA GLY A 10 19.61 -6.11 -24.61
C GLY A 10 19.85 -5.24 -23.39
N ILE A 11 20.92 -4.44 -23.39
CA ILE A 11 21.23 -3.51 -22.28
C ILE A 11 20.18 -2.40 -22.21
N ASN A 12 19.74 -1.86 -23.34
CA ASN A 12 18.69 -0.84 -23.39
C ASN A 12 17.39 -1.33 -22.76
N LEU A 13 16.94 -2.53 -23.14
CA LEU A 13 15.75 -3.16 -22.55
C LEU A 13 15.93 -3.44 -21.06
N GLY A 14 17.11 -3.93 -20.66
CA GLY A 14 17.41 -4.17 -19.25
C GLY A 14 17.32 -2.89 -18.40
N PHE A 15 17.92 -1.79 -18.88
CA PHE A 15 17.83 -0.49 -18.23
C PHE A 15 16.39 0.02 -18.17
N HIS A 16 15.63 -0.14 -19.25
CA HIS A 16 14.23 0.24 -19.28
C HIS A 16 13.44 -0.45 -18.16
N ILE A 17 13.53 -1.78 -18.09
CA ILE A 17 12.83 -2.60 -17.09
C ILE A 17 13.26 -2.19 -15.68
N TRP A 18 14.55 -2.00 -15.45
CA TRP A 18 15.06 -1.65 -14.12
C TRP A 18 14.61 -0.25 -13.67
N ILE A 19 14.68 0.75 -14.55
CA ILE A 19 14.23 2.11 -14.26
C ILE A 19 12.73 2.11 -13.99
N LEU A 20 11.94 1.46 -14.84
CA LEU A 20 10.49 1.38 -14.69
C LEU A 20 10.11 0.69 -13.37
N PHE A 21 10.74 -0.44 -13.04
CA PHE A 21 10.50 -1.13 -11.77
C PHE A 21 10.87 -0.28 -10.56
N THR A 22 12.01 0.42 -10.61
CA THR A 22 12.46 1.30 -9.53
C THR A 22 11.52 2.48 -9.35
N PHE A 23 11.12 3.11 -10.46
CA PHE A 23 10.18 4.22 -10.46
C PHE A 23 8.83 3.81 -9.87
N LEU A 24 8.25 2.70 -10.34
CA LEU A 24 6.98 2.16 -9.82
C LEU A 24 7.06 1.83 -8.33
N THR A 25 8.18 1.26 -7.88
CA THR A 25 8.39 0.95 -6.46
C THR A 25 8.38 2.21 -5.61
N ILE A 26 9.13 3.24 -6.03
CA ILE A 26 9.16 4.54 -5.33
C ILE A 26 7.77 5.16 -5.36
N PHE A 27 7.14 5.23 -6.54
CA PHE A 27 5.81 5.81 -6.73
C PHE A 27 4.75 5.14 -5.85
N PHE A 28 4.77 3.80 -5.75
CA PHE A 28 3.89 3.04 -4.89
C PHE A 28 4.03 3.42 -3.41
N PHE A 29 5.25 3.35 -2.87
CA PHE A 29 5.47 3.59 -1.43
C PHE A 29 5.30 5.05 -1.03
N THR A 30 5.60 5.98 -1.94
CA THR A 30 5.55 7.43 -1.66
C THR A 30 4.17 8.03 -1.87
N PHE A 31 3.49 7.68 -2.97
CA PHE A 31 2.22 8.30 -3.33
C PHE A 31 1.03 7.37 -3.11
N ILE A 32 1.05 6.17 -3.69
CA ILE A 32 -0.12 5.28 -3.68
C ILE A 32 -0.45 4.85 -2.25
N ALA A 33 0.52 4.31 -1.52
CA ALA A 33 0.30 3.77 -0.17
C ALA A 33 -0.21 4.84 0.81
N GLN A 34 0.26 6.09 0.67
CA GLN A 34 -0.21 7.20 1.51
C GLN A 34 -1.66 7.56 1.17
N LYS A 35 -1.99 7.71 -0.12
CA LYS A 35 -3.35 8.06 -0.55
C LYS A 35 -4.37 6.98 -0.22
N GLU A 36 -4.00 5.73 -0.37
CA GLU A 36 -4.83 4.59 0.00
C GLU A 36 -5.08 4.58 1.51
N ARG A 37 -4.04 4.77 2.32
CA ARG A 37 -4.18 4.85 3.78
C ARG A 37 -5.11 6.00 4.20
N ASP A 38 -4.92 7.19 3.65
CA ASP A 38 -5.75 8.36 3.99
C ASP A 38 -7.22 8.13 3.60
N SER A 39 -7.46 7.56 2.41
CA SER A 39 -8.81 7.21 1.96
C SER A 39 -9.45 6.17 2.88
N VAL A 40 -8.71 5.12 3.23
CA VAL A 40 -9.20 4.05 4.10
C VAL A 40 -9.51 4.58 5.50
N THR A 41 -8.60 5.35 6.09
CA THR A 41 -8.79 5.95 7.41
C THR A 41 -9.96 6.93 7.43
N LYS A 42 -10.13 7.75 6.38
CA LYS A 42 -11.26 8.68 6.29
C LYS A 42 -12.60 7.96 6.24
N GLU A 43 -12.74 6.97 5.37
CA GLU A 43 -13.99 6.20 5.26
C GLU A 43 -14.27 5.38 6.52
N LEU A 44 -13.24 4.79 7.14
CA LEU A 44 -13.35 4.12 8.44
C LEU A 44 -13.83 5.07 9.53
N ASN A 45 -13.21 6.25 9.67
CA ASN A 45 -13.60 7.24 10.66
C ASN A 45 -15.03 7.74 10.42
N ASN A 46 -15.41 7.97 9.16
CA ASN A 46 -16.77 8.36 8.83
C ASN A 46 -17.79 7.30 9.23
N ALA A 47 -17.50 6.03 8.96
CA ALA A 47 -18.40 4.93 9.30
C ALA A 47 -18.47 4.68 10.82
N ILE A 48 -17.35 4.77 11.53
CA ILE A 48 -17.31 4.71 12.98
C ILE A 48 -18.13 5.86 13.57
N ASN A 49 -17.85 7.10 13.18
CA ASN A 49 -18.52 8.29 13.71
C ASN A 49 -20.02 8.31 13.38
N LYS A 50 -20.44 7.68 12.28
CA LYS A 50 -21.84 7.60 11.91
C LYS A 50 -22.59 6.50 12.68
N ASN A 51 -22.01 5.32 12.83
CA ASN A 51 -22.74 4.14 13.31
C ASN A 51 -22.49 3.83 14.79
N VAL A 52 -21.27 4.06 15.31
CA VAL A 52 -20.94 3.73 16.71
C VAL A 52 -21.79 4.50 17.71
N PRO A 53 -22.04 5.83 17.56
CA PRO A 53 -22.90 6.55 18.50
C PRO A 53 -24.32 5.98 18.55
N ALA A 54 -24.89 5.60 17.39
CA ALA A 54 -26.22 5.03 17.33
C ALA A 54 -26.31 3.66 18.04
N VAL A 55 -25.29 2.81 17.85
CA VAL A 55 -25.17 1.52 18.55
C VAL A 55 -25.00 1.74 20.07
N MET A 56 -24.14 2.66 20.48
CA MET A 56 -23.90 2.95 21.91
C MET A 56 -25.14 3.53 22.60
N ASP A 57 -25.88 4.41 21.93
CA ASP A 57 -27.16 4.92 22.43
C ASP A 57 -28.20 3.81 22.61
N ASN A 58 -28.24 2.84 21.69
CA ASN A 58 -29.13 1.69 21.80
C ASN A 58 -28.74 0.76 22.96
N ILE A 59 -27.43 0.52 23.16
CA ILE A 59 -26.90 -0.25 24.29
C ILE A 59 -27.22 0.45 25.61
N ASP A 60 -27.03 1.77 25.72
CA ASP A 60 -27.35 2.52 26.95
C ASP A 60 -28.84 2.50 27.29
N LYS A 61 -29.71 2.67 26.29
CA LYS A 61 -31.17 2.54 26.47
C LYS A 61 -31.54 1.13 26.94
N MET A 62 -30.90 0.10 26.41
CA MET A 62 -31.15 -1.29 26.79
C MET A 62 -30.62 -1.60 28.20
N ASN A 63 -29.43 -1.10 28.54
CA ASN A 63 -28.84 -1.24 29.87
C ASN A 63 -29.74 -0.61 30.95
N LYS A 64 -30.27 0.60 30.69
CA LYS A 64 -31.25 1.26 31.57
C LYS A 64 -32.51 0.43 31.77
N ARG A 65 -33.00 -0.24 30.71
CA ARG A 65 -34.18 -1.14 30.79
C ARG A 65 -33.89 -2.42 31.58
N LEU A 66 -32.67 -2.94 31.53
CA LEU A 66 -32.25 -4.18 32.19
C LEU A 66 -31.72 -3.98 33.62
N GLY A 67 -31.82 -2.76 34.16
CA GLY A 67 -31.43 -2.44 35.54
C GLY A 67 -29.96 -2.07 35.74
N ASN A 68 -29.32 -1.44 34.75
CA ASN A 68 -27.93 -0.96 34.79
C ASN A 68 -26.92 -2.08 35.10
N LYS A 69 -27.03 -3.21 34.41
CA LYS A 69 -26.11 -4.35 34.56
C LYS A 69 -24.76 -4.14 33.87
N LEU A 70 -24.66 -3.20 32.92
CA LEU A 70 -23.44 -2.87 32.21
C LEU A 70 -22.60 -1.88 33.02
N ASP A 71 -21.35 -2.24 33.29
CA ASP A 71 -20.36 -1.38 33.94
C ASP A 71 -19.66 -0.51 32.89
N TRP A 72 -20.15 0.72 32.71
CA TRP A 72 -19.53 1.70 31.82
C TRP A 72 -18.09 2.06 32.21
N GLY A 73 -17.71 1.86 33.47
CA GLY A 73 -16.34 2.02 33.93
C GLY A 73 -15.40 1.00 33.29
N GLN A 74 -15.81 -0.27 33.21
CA GLN A 74 -15.06 -1.32 32.52
C GLN A 74 -14.97 -1.09 31.01
N VAL A 75 -16.06 -0.61 30.40
CA VAL A 75 -16.07 -0.29 28.95
C VAL A 75 -15.10 0.85 28.65
N ASN A 76 -15.11 1.93 29.45
CA ASN A 76 -14.16 3.03 29.30
C ASN A 76 -12.71 2.61 29.60
N ASP A 77 -12.48 1.80 30.63
CA ASP A 77 -11.14 1.30 30.95
C ASP A 77 -10.59 0.41 29.82
N MET A 78 -11.44 -0.42 29.21
CA MET A 78 -11.08 -1.19 28.02
C MET A 78 -10.77 -0.28 26.83
N ALA A 79 -11.59 0.74 26.56
CA ALA A 79 -11.35 1.71 25.49
C ALA A 79 -10.02 2.44 25.69
N ASN A 80 -9.75 2.92 26.91
CA ASN A 80 -8.50 3.58 27.28
C ASN A 80 -7.28 2.66 27.10
N LYS A 81 -7.38 1.39 27.49
CA LYS A 81 -6.31 0.40 27.29
C LYS A 81 -6.05 0.14 25.80
N ILE A 82 -7.09 0.12 24.98
CA ILE A 82 -6.94 -0.02 23.52
C ILE A 82 -6.28 1.23 22.93
N GLU A 83 -6.71 2.42 23.34
CA GLU A 83 -6.13 3.70 22.91
C GLU A 83 -4.67 3.86 23.36
N GLU A 84 -4.33 3.46 24.58
CA GLU A 84 -2.94 3.48 25.07
C GLU A 84 -2.05 2.52 24.27
N LYS A 85 -2.59 1.34 23.91
CA LYS A 85 -1.84 0.30 23.19
C LYS A 85 -1.71 0.60 21.68
N TYR A 86 -2.71 1.22 21.06
CA TYR A 86 -2.81 1.35 19.59
C TYR A 86 -3.08 2.77 19.08
N GLY A 87 -3.45 3.72 19.93
CA GLY A 87 -3.94 5.04 19.53
C GLY A 87 -2.95 5.88 18.74
N ASN A 88 -1.64 5.69 18.97
CA ASN A 88 -0.60 6.46 18.28
C ASN A 88 0.48 5.60 17.59
N LYS A 89 0.35 4.28 17.62
CA LYS A 89 1.35 3.38 17.03
C LYS A 89 0.66 2.29 16.22
N PRO A 90 1.04 2.09 14.95
CA PRO A 90 0.61 0.91 14.22
C PRO A 90 1.01 -0.33 15.03
N ASP A 91 0.16 -1.36 14.99
CA ASP A 91 0.45 -2.63 15.64
C ASP A 91 1.88 -3.09 15.24
N PRO A 92 2.72 -3.54 16.19
CA PRO A 92 4.09 -3.96 15.91
C PRO A 92 4.20 -4.99 14.77
N SER A 93 3.19 -5.83 14.59
CA SER A 93 3.10 -6.79 13.49
C SER A 93 2.93 -6.11 12.13
N ILE A 94 2.17 -5.01 12.06
CA ILE A 94 1.97 -4.21 10.84
C ILE A 94 3.26 -3.47 10.49
N ASP A 95 3.93 -2.84 11.47
CA ASP A 95 5.20 -2.15 11.24
C ASP A 95 6.30 -3.12 10.78
N ALA A 96 6.38 -4.30 11.41
CA ALA A 96 7.31 -5.35 11.00
C ALA A 96 7.02 -5.86 9.58
N HIS A 97 5.75 -6.01 9.22
CA HIS A 97 5.35 -6.44 7.88
C HIS A 97 5.72 -5.39 6.82
N ASN A 98 5.42 -4.11 7.06
CA ASN A 98 5.76 -3.01 6.17
C ASN A 98 7.27 -2.88 5.96
N LYS A 99 8.06 -2.98 7.03
CA LYS A 99 9.53 -3.00 6.95
C LYS A 99 10.05 -4.17 6.12
N ARG A 100 9.42 -5.35 6.24
CA ARG A 100 9.78 -6.53 5.44
C ARG A 100 9.47 -6.31 3.96
N LEU A 101 8.33 -5.70 3.62
CA LEU A 101 7.98 -5.36 2.24
C LEU A 101 9.00 -4.40 1.61
N ILE A 102 9.36 -3.33 2.32
CA ILE A 102 10.38 -2.38 1.86
C ILE A 102 11.73 -3.09 1.68
N LYS A 103 12.13 -3.94 2.64
CA LYS A 103 13.38 -4.71 2.55
C LYS A 103 13.40 -5.61 1.31
N ILE A 104 12.30 -6.30 1.01
CA ILE A 104 12.19 -7.16 -0.17
C ILE A 104 12.29 -6.32 -1.45
N ALA A 105 11.58 -5.19 -1.51
CA ALA A 105 11.62 -4.29 -2.67
C ALA A 105 13.04 -3.77 -2.95
N VAL A 106 13.77 -3.38 -1.90
CA VAL A 106 15.18 -2.95 -1.99
C VAL A 106 16.08 -4.09 -2.48
N ILE A 107 15.90 -5.31 -1.98
CA ILE A 107 16.67 -6.48 -2.43
C ILE A 107 16.44 -6.76 -3.92
N ILE A 108 15.18 -6.69 -4.40
CA ILE A 108 14.86 -6.91 -5.81
C ILE A 108 15.48 -5.82 -6.69
N CYS A 109 15.31 -4.54 -6.32
CA CYS A 109 15.90 -3.42 -7.06
C CYS A 109 17.43 -3.52 -7.13
N GLY A 110 18.08 -3.86 -6.00
CA GLY A 110 19.52 -4.04 -5.92
C GLY A 110 20.01 -5.26 -6.72
N GLY A 111 19.28 -6.38 -6.67
CA GLY A 111 19.60 -7.59 -7.44
C GLY A 111 19.54 -7.35 -8.94
N LEU A 112 18.49 -6.67 -9.42
CA LEU A 112 18.38 -6.28 -10.84
C LEU A 112 19.50 -5.33 -11.26
N LEU A 113 19.88 -4.36 -10.41
CA LEU A 113 20.99 -3.46 -10.67
C LEU A 113 22.33 -4.22 -10.81
N LEU A 114 22.59 -5.19 -9.93
CA LEU A 114 23.80 -6.02 -9.98
C LEU A 114 23.88 -6.84 -11.27
N ILE A 115 22.76 -7.42 -11.71
CA ILE A 115 22.69 -8.15 -12.99
C ILE A 115 22.98 -7.21 -14.16
N LEU A 116 22.43 -6.00 -14.15
CA LEU A 116 22.69 -4.97 -15.16
C LEU A 116 24.16 -4.56 -15.21
N ILE A 117 24.77 -4.26 -14.05
CA ILE A 117 26.20 -3.94 -13.96
C ILE A 117 27.04 -5.10 -14.49
N GLY A 118 26.71 -6.34 -14.12
CA GLY A 118 27.37 -7.54 -14.62
C GLY A 118 27.30 -7.66 -16.14
N ALA A 119 26.13 -7.40 -16.73
CA ALA A 119 25.94 -7.39 -18.18
C ALA A 119 26.77 -6.28 -18.86
N ILE A 120 26.76 -5.06 -18.32
CA ILE A 120 27.54 -3.93 -18.85
C ILE A 120 29.04 -4.24 -18.82
N VAL A 121 29.55 -4.75 -17.69
CA VAL A 121 30.96 -5.13 -17.53
C VAL A 121 31.32 -6.25 -18.51
N TYR A 122 30.48 -7.27 -18.65
CA TYR A 122 30.69 -8.37 -19.59
C TYR A 122 30.79 -7.85 -21.04
N PHE A 123 29.87 -7.00 -21.49
CA PHE A 123 29.88 -6.54 -22.87
C PHE A 123 30.92 -5.44 -23.16
N THR A 124 31.22 -4.57 -22.19
CA THR A 124 32.18 -3.46 -22.37
C THR A 124 33.62 -3.90 -22.16
N VAL A 125 33.91 -4.69 -21.11
CA VAL A 125 35.28 -5.07 -20.74
C VAL A 125 35.71 -6.36 -21.44
N TYR A 126 34.87 -7.39 -21.42
CA TYR A 126 35.24 -8.71 -21.95
C TYR A 126 35.07 -8.80 -23.47
N LYS A 127 33.99 -8.22 -24.00
CA LYS A 127 33.73 -8.20 -25.45
C LYS A 127 34.22 -6.94 -26.17
N LYS A 128 34.70 -5.92 -25.43
CA LYS A 128 35.23 -4.65 -25.96
C LYS A 128 34.27 -3.96 -26.93
N MET A 129 32.96 -4.04 -26.67
CA MET A 129 31.95 -3.39 -27.49
C MET A 129 31.65 -2.01 -26.94
N ASP A 130 31.56 -1.01 -27.83
CA ASP A 130 31.00 0.29 -27.47
C ASP A 130 29.47 0.19 -27.53
N ILE A 131 28.84 0.46 -26.39
CA ILE A 131 27.41 0.28 -26.16
C ILE A 131 26.71 1.64 -26.04
N GLY A 132 27.42 2.76 -26.18
CA GLY A 132 26.80 4.09 -26.15
C GLY A 132 25.93 4.34 -24.90
N LEU A 133 26.43 3.97 -23.71
CA LEU A 133 25.67 3.97 -22.45
C LEU A 133 24.96 5.31 -22.16
N GLY A 134 25.57 6.44 -22.51
CA GLY A 134 24.97 7.76 -22.33
C GLY A 134 23.66 7.94 -23.10
N THR A 135 23.63 7.47 -24.34
CA THR A 135 22.42 7.51 -25.18
C THR A 135 21.32 6.61 -24.63
N ILE A 136 21.68 5.41 -24.17
CA ILE A 136 20.75 4.46 -23.53
C ILE A 136 20.12 5.08 -22.28
N LEU A 137 20.94 5.66 -21.40
CA LEU A 137 20.46 6.27 -20.16
C LEU A 137 19.51 7.44 -20.43
N LEU A 138 19.87 8.31 -21.37
CA LEU A 138 19.04 9.46 -21.73
C LEU A 138 17.69 9.02 -22.31
N GLN A 139 17.68 8.07 -23.24
CA GLN A 139 16.45 7.56 -23.86
C GLN A 139 15.53 6.93 -22.81
N ASN A 140 16.07 6.07 -21.94
CA ASN A 140 15.28 5.43 -20.90
C ASN A 140 14.76 6.42 -19.86
N PHE A 141 15.55 7.43 -19.51
CA PHE A 141 15.11 8.48 -18.59
C PHE A 141 13.93 9.27 -19.15
N VAL A 142 14.00 9.69 -20.42
CA VAL A 142 12.90 10.41 -21.09
C VAL A 142 11.63 9.56 -21.13
N ILE A 143 11.74 8.28 -21.48
CA ILE A 143 10.61 7.35 -21.51
C ILE A 143 10.03 7.17 -20.10
N ALA A 144 10.88 6.99 -19.08
CA ALA A 144 10.44 6.81 -17.70
C ALA A 144 9.68 8.02 -17.17
N VAL A 145 10.11 9.24 -17.50
CA VAL A 145 9.39 10.47 -17.14
C VAL A 145 8.03 10.54 -17.82
N LEU A 146 7.95 10.23 -19.12
CA LEU A 146 6.69 10.22 -19.87
C LEU A 146 5.70 9.21 -19.31
N ILE A 147 6.16 7.96 -19.09
CA ILE A 147 5.35 6.91 -18.49
C ILE A 147 4.91 7.31 -17.09
N GLY A 148 5.81 7.86 -16.27
CA GLY A 148 5.49 8.28 -14.92
C GLY A 148 4.42 9.38 -14.85
N ILE A 149 4.42 10.33 -15.79
CA ILE A 149 3.36 11.33 -15.91
C ILE A 149 2.03 10.66 -16.27
N ILE A 150 2.03 9.77 -17.28
CA ILE A 150 0.82 9.07 -17.73
C ILE A 150 0.24 8.23 -16.58
N GLU A 151 1.08 7.48 -15.88
CA GLU A 151 0.69 6.66 -14.74
C GLU A 151 0.14 7.51 -13.60
N ALA A 152 0.79 8.61 -13.23
CA ALA A 152 0.29 9.50 -12.18
C ALA A 152 -1.10 10.05 -12.52
N VAL A 153 -1.30 10.50 -13.76
CA VAL A 153 -2.59 10.99 -14.26
C VAL A 153 -3.64 9.88 -14.26
N PHE A 154 -3.28 8.67 -14.69
CA PHE A 154 -4.15 7.51 -14.68
C PHE A 154 -4.57 7.11 -13.26
N PHE A 155 -3.63 7.05 -12.32
CA PHE A 155 -3.90 6.67 -10.94
C PHE A 155 -4.82 7.68 -10.25
N LEU A 156 -4.54 8.97 -10.41
CA LEU A 156 -5.32 10.03 -9.77
C LEU A 156 -6.75 10.12 -10.32
N ASN A 157 -6.95 9.91 -11.63
CA ASN A 157 -8.26 10.12 -12.26
C ASN A 157 -9.10 8.84 -12.40
N VAL A 158 -8.46 7.67 -12.56
CA VAL A 158 -9.13 6.41 -12.87
C VAL A 158 -9.01 5.44 -11.70
N ALA A 159 -7.79 5.05 -11.32
CA ALA A 159 -7.60 3.96 -10.36
C ALA A 159 -8.25 4.25 -8.99
N LEU A 160 -8.14 5.48 -8.49
CA LEU A 160 -8.79 5.88 -7.22
C LEU A 160 -10.32 5.82 -7.28
N LYS A 161 -10.93 5.97 -8.47
CA LYS A 161 -12.39 5.98 -8.63
C LYS A 161 -12.99 4.59 -8.83
N TYR A 162 -12.21 3.65 -9.35
CA TYR A 162 -12.70 2.33 -9.79
C TYR A 162 -12.10 1.15 -9.03
N SER A 163 -11.47 1.37 -7.86
CA SER A 163 -11.04 0.25 -7.01
C SER A 163 -12.25 -0.62 -6.68
N PRO A 164 -12.26 -1.92 -7.08
CA PRO A 164 -13.45 -2.77 -7.17
C PRO A 164 -14.07 -3.12 -5.81
N VAL A 165 -13.38 -2.78 -4.74
CA VAL A 165 -13.93 -2.78 -3.39
C VAL A 165 -13.82 -1.36 -2.89
N THR A 166 -14.95 -0.65 -2.87
CA THR A 166 -14.94 0.67 -2.24
C THR A 166 -14.67 0.47 -0.76
N THR A 167 -13.97 1.39 -0.11
CA THR A 167 -13.74 1.29 1.33
C THR A 167 -15.07 1.21 2.09
N SER A 168 -16.13 1.83 1.55
CA SER A 168 -17.50 1.68 2.03
C SER A 168 -18.02 0.23 1.99
N ASP A 169 -17.70 -0.56 0.97
CA ASP A 169 -18.15 -1.96 0.88
C ASP A 169 -17.47 -2.85 1.93
N MET A 170 -16.15 -2.68 2.14
CA MET A 170 -15.45 -3.35 3.24
C MET A 170 -16.03 -2.95 4.60
N MET A 171 -16.39 -1.68 4.73
CA MET A 171 -16.90 -1.14 5.98
C MET A 171 -18.30 -1.65 6.30
N ASN A 172 -19.19 -1.64 5.31
CA ASN A 172 -20.53 -2.20 5.46
C ASN A 172 -20.43 -3.68 5.86
N GLN A 173 -19.52 -4.45 5.27
CA GLN A 173 -19.29 -5.84 5.70
C GLN A 173 -18.81 -5.97 7.14
N ILE A 174 -17.91 -5.10 7.61
CA ILE A 174 -17.46 -5.11 9.02
C ILE A 174 -18.62 -4.75 9.94
N ILE A 175 -19.42 -3.74 9.60
CA ILE A 175 -20.58 -3.30 10.38
C ILE A 175 -21.64 -4.40 10.43
N ASP A 176 -22.03 -4.94 9.28
CA ASP A 176 -23.03 -6.02 9.17
C ASP A 176 -22.60 -7.24 10.01
N ARG A 177 -21.31 -7.58 9.97
CA ARG A 177 -20.76 -8.68 10.78
C ARG A 177 -20.76 -8.37 12.27
N THR A 178 -20.54 -7.11 12.65
CA THR A 178 -20.56 -6.68 14.04
C THR A 178 -22.00 -6.67 14.59
N GLU A 179 -22.96 -6.11 13.83
CA GLU A 179 -24.39 -6.16 14.18
C GLU A 179 -24.88 -7.60 14.32
N TYR A 180 -24.51 -8.48 13.39
CA TYR A 180 -24.86 -9.91 13.45
C TYR A 180 -24.43 -10.54 14.77
N HIS A 181 -23.16 -10.37 15.17
CA HIS A 181 -22.65 -10.97 16.40
C HIS A 181 -23.21 -10.33 17.68
N ILE A 182 -23.50 -9.03 17.66
CA ILE A 182 -24.16 -8.36 18.80
C ILE A 182 -25.57 -8.93 18.99
N ASN A 183 -26.35 -9.05 17.92
CA ASN A 183 -27.71 -9.57 17.99
C ASN A 183 -27.72 -11.05 18.42
N GLU A 184 -26.79 -11.86 17.90
CA GLU A 184 -26.63 -13.27 18.29
C GLU A 184 -26.36 -13.43 19.80
N GLN A 185 -25.56 -12.54 20.41
CA GLN A 185 -25.29 -12.58 21.84
C GLN A 185 -26.41 -12.01 22.72
N LEU A 186 -27.29 -11.17 22.17
CA LEU A 186 -28.44 -10.61 22.90
C LEU A 186 -29.67 -11.53 22.90
N GLU A 187 -29.75 -12.47 21.94
CA GLU A 187 -30.83 -13.47 21.85
C GLU A 187 -30.57 -14.74 22.67
N GLN A 188 -29.36 -14.89 23.26
CA GLN A 188 -29.00 -15.98 24.19
C GLN A 188 -29.18 -15.58 25.66
#